data_AF-A0A2G5TXW9-F1
#
_entry.id   AF-A0A2G5TXW9-F1
#
_cell.length_a   1.000
_cell.length_b   1.000
_cell.length_c   1.000
_cell.angle_alpha   90.00
_cell.angle_beta   90.00
_cell.angle_gamma   90.00
#
_symmetry.space_group_name_H-M   'P 1'
#
loop_
_entity.id
_entity.type
_entity.pdbx_description
1 polymer ?
#
loop_
_entity_poly.entity_id
_entity_poly.type
_entity_poly.pdbx_seq_one_letter_code
_entity_poly.pdbx_strand_id
1 'polypeptide(L)'
;MLLFISILLCIPSSLALEDSIHDTKDTGDLYPMVWEGEIYKNFVAFNVYNNYKTGEDAIDPSYSTRFGISGSPRLDHMYYGLYWEATYRDEDHYPDEEAVACAYNDLDEQLIFQKPELVPQFRIEVGQSRMSGNGTVRVKCSKFGGNARRVSEALSGCYYNGTVYQIHEEWEEPNPGNDSSLWKKMGCQRSENGYFESKLVGCSNHESHNYTNFDNSVETSVQRVEYRLNKVRDPHLEGQYKKCVESEPGVVKLEEVPDNYEQVCEVDNAVFKNFYDDEVKGIRWWCNDGRVRKDLCIIGKNHFDSVRLPHERQLPNGCKFVCHPQTNIFKCDEAQNMFKIEGKPRKMRKYKGSRFGLRHFHHFG
;
A
#
# COMPACT_ATOMS: atom_id res chain seq x y z
N MET A 1 -41.08 -78.30 74.96
CA MET A 1 -39.64 -78.05 74.74
C MET A 1 -39.52 -76.67 74.09
N LEU A 2 -38.85 -75.73 74.78
CA LEU A 2 -38.51 -74.33 74.39
C LEU A 2 -39.73 -73.40 74.16
N LEU A 3 -40.17 -72.49 75.04
CA LEU A 3 -39.49 -71.56 75.96
C LEU A 3 -38.55 -70.59 75.22
N PHE A 4 -39.00 -69.35 74.94
CA PHE A 4 -38.49 -68.11 75.55
C PHE A 4 -39.17 -66.81 74.99
N ILE A 5 -39.93 -66.16 75.88
CA ILE A 5 -39.96 -64.73 76.24
C ILE A 5 -40.49 -63.65 75.26
N SER A 6 -41.63 -63.11 75.69
CA SER A 6 -42.25 -61.81 75.43
C SER A 6 -41.37 -60.60 75.84
N ILE A 7 -41.56 -59.44 75.22
CA ILE A 7 -42.03 -58.18 75.86
C ILE A 7 -42.15 -57.05 74.80
N LEU A 8 -43.30 -56.38 74.86
CA LEU A 8 -43.72 -55.13 74.21
C LEU A 8 -42.68 -54.01 74.30
N LEU A 9 -42.71 -53.08 73.34
CA LEU A 9 -42.61 -51.64 73.62
C LEU A 9 -43.29 -50.82 72.50
N CYS A 10 -44.28 -50.02 72.90
CA CYS A 10 -44.98 -49.01 72.13
C CYS A 10 -44.03 -47.93 71.61
N ILE A 11 -44.20 -47.48 70.36
CA ILE A 11 -43.77 -46.15 69.87
C ILE A 11 -44.91 -45.59 68.99
N PRO A 12 -45.24 -44.28 69.11
CA PRO A 12 -46.61 -43.79 69.22
C PRO A 12 -47.20 -43.17 67.94
N SER A 13 -48.49 -42.86 68.04
CA SER A 13 -49.39 -42.16 67.12
C SER A 13 -48.99 -40.73 66.74
N SER A 14 -47.72 -40.49 66.40
CA SER A 14 -47.21 -39.19 65.98
C SER A 14 -46.49 -39.31 64.65
N LEU A 15 -47.26 -39.49 63.59
CA LEU A 15 -46.93 -39.10 62.21
C LEU A 15 -48.25 -39.06 61.43
N ALA A 16 -49.24 -38.35 62.00
CA ALA A 16 -50.11 -37.56 61.17
C ALA A 16 -49.16 -36.57 60.48
N LEU A 17 -48.90 -36.78 59.19
CA LEU A 17 -48.35 -35.69 58.38
C LEU A 17 -49.35 -34.55 58.52
N GLU A 18 -48.89 -33.46 59.12
CA GLU A 18 -49.56 -32.18 59.12
C GLU A 18 -50.08 -31.90 57.69
N ASP A 19 -51.35 -31.53 57.62
CA ASP A 19 -51.93 -30.75 56.53
C ASP A 19 -51.12 -29.45 56.37
N SER A 20 -49.98 -29.56 55.70
CA SER A 20 -49.16 -28.43 55.26
C SER A 20 -48.71 -28.68 53.83
N ILE A 21 -49.69 -28.90 52.96
CA ILE A 21 -49.54 -28.82 51.51
C ILE A 21 -50.03 -27.44 51.11
N HIS A 22 -49.04 -26.54 51.00
CA HIS A 22 -49.04 -25.30 50.21
C HIS A 22 -49.88 -24.10 50.69
N ASP A 23 -49.49 -23.52 51.84
CA ASP A 23 -49.40 -22.05 51.96
C ASP A 23 -47.92 -21.63 51.94
N THR A 24 -47.23 -22.09 50.91
CA THR A 24 -46.01 -21.46 50.45
C THR A 24 -46.41 -20.70 49.21
N LYS A 25 -46.15 -19.39 49.16
CA LYS A 25 -45.98 -18.66 47.90
C LYS A 25 -44.98 -19.44 47.06
N ASP A 26 -45.47 -20.40 46.30
CA ASP A 26 -44.63 -21.37 45.64
C ASP A 26 -43.90 -20.63 44.54
N THR A 27 -42.62 -20.89 44.37
CA THR A 27 -41.82 -20.16 43.38
C THR A 27 -42.35 -20.35 41.95
N GLY A 28 -43.06 -21.45 41.69
CA GLY A 28 -43.81 -21.66 40.45
C GLY A 28 -44.96 -20.68 40.24
N ASP A 29 -45.57 -20.17 41.31
CA ASP A 29 -46.62 -19.15 41.17
C ASP A 29 -46.09 -17.78 40.74
N LEU A 30 -44.84 -17.49 41.08
CA LEU A 30 -44.12 -16.26 40.74
C LEU A 30 -43.48 -16.30 39.35
N TYR A 31 -43.13 -17.50 38.85
CA TYR A 31 -42.50 -17.69 37.54
C TYR A 31 -43.14 -18.89 36.80
N PRO A 32 -44.29 -18.70 36.14
CA PRO A 32 -45.06 -19.80 35.56
C PRO A 32 -44.52 -20.32 34.22
N MET A 33 -43.31 -19.93 33.81
CA MET A 33 -42.74 -20.22 32.50
C MET A 33 -41.80 -21.43 32.56
N VAL A 34 -42.08 -22.44 31.75
CA VAL A 34 -41.26 -23.66 31.61
C VAL A 34 -40.63 -23.67 30.22
N TRP A 35 -39.31 -23.85 30.15
CA TRP A 35 -38.62 -23.95 28.86
C TRP A 35 -38.98 -25.26 28.15
N GLU A 36 -39.44 -25.17 26.90
CA GLU A 36 -39.82 -26.32 26.07
C GLU A 36 -38.79 -26.66 25.00
N GLY A 37 -37.98 -25.68 24.57
CA GLY A 37 -36.98 -25.91 23.54
C GLY A 37 -36.55 -24.63 22.83
N GLU A 38 -35.90 -24.84 21.68
CA GLU A 38 -35.46 -23.77 20.79
C GLU A 38 -36.05 -23.95 19.39
N ILE A 39 -36.39 -22.84 18.75
CA ILE A 39 -36.70 -22.77 17.31
C ILE A 39 -35.76 -21.80 16.61
N TYR A 40 -35.45 -22.06 15.34
CA TYR A 40 -34.50 -21.25 14.57
C TYR A 40 -35.20 -20.55 13.41
N LYS A 41 -35.04 -19.22 13.32
CA LYS A 41 -35.59 -18.41 12.23
C LYS A 41 -34.68 -17.23 11.94
N ASN A 42 -34.43 -16.94 10.65
CA ASN A 42 -33.61 -15.80 10.23
C ASN A 42 -32.24 -15.73 10.92
N PHE A 43 -31.57 -16.87 11.07
CA PHE A 43 -30.31 -17.00 11.81
C PHE A 43 -30.38 -16.65 13.31
N VAL A 44 -31.57 -16.55 13.92
CA VAL A 44 -31.75 -16.35 15.36
C VAL A 44 -32.38 -17.59 15.99
N ALA A 45 -31.83 -17.99 17.13
CA ALA A 45 -32.39 -18.98 18.03
C ALA A 45 -33.39 -18.29 18.97
N PHE A 46 -34.59 -18.84 19.08
CA PHE A 46 -35.62 -18.37 19.99
C PHE A 46 -35.89 -19.45 21.03
N ASN A 47 -35.84 -19.07 22.30
CA ASN A 47 -36.30 -19.92 23.38
C ASN A 47 -37.82 -19.93 23.38
N VAL A 48 -38.39 -21.13 23.43
CA VAL A 48 -39.82 -21.34 23.58
C VAL A 48 -40.09 -21.70 25.04
N TYR A 49 -40.96 -20.93 25.68
CA TYR A 49 -41.40 -21.15 27.04
C TYR A 49 -42.91 -21.39 27.02
N ASN A 50 -43.38 -22.46 27.67
CA ASN A 50 -44.80 -22.67 27.89
C ASN A 50 -45.19 -22.12 29.26
N ASN A 51 -46.24 -21.31 29.31
CA ASN A 51 -46.84 -20.90 30.56
C ASN A 51 -47.79 -22.01 31.03
N TYR A 52 -47.36 -22.81 32.01
CA TYR A 52 -48.15 -23.98 32.44
C TYR A 52 -49.52 -23.62 33.05
N LYS A 53 -49.73 -22.36 33.44
CA LYS A 53 -51.01 -21.88 33.99
C LYS A 53 -52.01 -21.51 32.90
N THR A 54 -51.55 -20.90 31.81
CA THR A 54 -52.43 -20.45 30.70
C THR A 54 -52.44 -21.42 29.52
N GLY A 55 -51.43 -22.27 29.41
CA GLY A 55 -51.18 -23.14 28.26
C GLY A 55 -50.67 -22.39 27.03
N GLU A 56 -50.32 -21.11 27.16
CA GLU A 56 -49.82 -20.27 26.06
C GLU A 56 -48.30 -20.33 25.96
N ASP A 57 -47.80 -20.38 24.74
CA ASP A 57 -46.37 -20.32 24.45
C ASP A 57 -45.89 -18.87 24.34
N ALA A 58 -44.83 -18.55 25.07
CA ALA A 58 -44.03 -17.35 24.92
C ALA A 58 -42.75 -17.69 24.14
N ILE A 59 -42.37 -16.81 23.21
CA ILE A 59 -41.19 -16.99 22.37
C ILE A 59 -40.30 -15.78 22.56
N ASP A 60 -39.10 -15.99 23.08
CA ASP A 60 -38.11 -14.94 23.29
C ASP A 60 -36.87 -15.19 22.44
N PRO A 61 -36.36 -14.18 21.72
CA PRO A 61 -35.11 -14.32 21.02
C PRO A 61 -33.96 -14.54 22.01
N SER A 62 -33.10 -15.51 21.72
CA SER A 62 -31.99 -15.91 22.59
C SER A 62 -30.63 -15.47 22.06
N TYR A 63 -30.25 -15.93 20.86
CA TYR A 63 -28.95 -15.62 20.27
C TYR A 63 -28.92 -15.78 18.75
N SER A 64 -27.90 -15.24 18.10
CA SER A 64 -27.65 -15.49 16.69
C SER A 64 -26.97 -16.86 16.46
N THR A 65 -27.61 -17.69 15.66
CA THR A 65 -27.08 -18.99 15.18
C THR A 65 -25.96 -18.86 14.17
N ARG A 66 -25.71 -17.66 13.61
CA ARG A 66 -24.62 -17.48 12.64
C ARG A 66 -23.26 -17.74 13.27
N PHE A 67 -23.11 -17.37 14.54
CA PHE A 67 -21.87 -17.55 15.30
C PHE A 67 -22.04 -18.39 16.58
N GLY A 68 -23.29 -18.70 16.99
CA GLY A 68 -23.59 -19.70 18.03
C GLY A 68 -23.33 -19.24 19.47
N ILE A 69 -23.58 -17.96 19.80
CA ILE A 69 -23.16 -17.38 21.08
C ILE A 69 -24.29 -16.60 21.74
N SER A 70 -24.76 -17.10 22.89
CA SER A 70 -25.69 -16.39 23.78
C SER A 70 -24.94 -15.52 24.78
N GLY A 71 -25.24 -14.22 24.81
CA GLY A 71 -25.09 -13.40 26.02
C GLY A 71 -23.69 -13.34 26.64
N SER A 72 -22.70 -12.82 25.93
CA SER A 72 -21.61 -12.04 26.52
C SER A 72 -20.77 -11.45 25.39
N PRO A 73 -20.46 -10.13 25.37
CA PRO A 73 -19.45 -9.56 24.50
C PRO A 73 -18.07 -10.02 24.98
N ARG A 74 -17.76 -11.31 24.83
CA ARG A 74 -16.38 -11.75 24.86
C ARG A 74 -15.79 -11.28 23.55
N LEU A 75 -14.98 -10.22 23.65
CA LEU A 75 -14.06 -9.70 22.64
C LEU A 75 -14.01 -10.56 21.37
N ASP A 76 -14.62 -10.03 20.31
CA ASP A 76 -14.03 -10.02 18.98
C ASP A 76 -14.00 -11.37 18.25
N HIS A 77 -15.18 -11.85 17.82
CA HIS A 77 -15.25 -12.92 16.83
C HIS A 77 -14.79 -12.39 15.46
N MET A 78 -13.57 -12.79 15.07
CA MET A 78 -12.99 -12.49 13.78
C MET A 78 -13.51 -13.48 12.74
N TYR A 79 -14.33 -13.02 11.79
CA TYR A 79 -14.85 -13.85 10.71
C TYR A 79 -14.80 -13.12 9.37
N TYR A 80 -14.32 -13.80 8.32
CA TYR A 80 -14.05 -13.21 6.99
C TYR A 80 -13.24 -11.89 7.03
N GLY A 81 -12.30 -11.80 7.97
CA GLY A 81 -11.45 -10.61 8.14
C GLY A 81 -12.16 -9.39 8.74
N LEU A 82 -13.29 -9.59 9.43
CA LEU A 82 -14.03 -8.57 10.17
C LEU A 82 -14.26 -9.01 11.62
N TYR A 83 -14.29 -8.06 12.53
CA TYR A 83 -14.68 -8.28 13.92
C TYR A 83 -16.15 -7.92 14.09
N TRP A 84 -16.91 -8.86 14.63
CA TRP A 84 -18.35 -8.74 14.83
C TRP A 84 -18.67 -8.60 16.30
N GLU A 85 -19.60 -7.69 16.63
CA GLU A 85 -20.18 -7.55 17.95
C GLU A 85 -21.69 -7.85 17.89
N ALA A 86 -22.18 -8.58 18.89
CA ALA A 86 -23.61 -8.80 19.06
C ALA A 86 -24.28 -7.52 19.55
N THR A 87 -25.37 -7.15 18.90
CA THR A 87 -26.18 -5.97 19.21
C THR A 87 -27.65 -6.39 19.30
N TYR A 88 -28.52 -5.46 19.65
CA TYR A 88 -29.95 -5.68 19.69
C TYR A 88 -30.65 -4.51 19.03
N ARG A 89 -31.75 -4.80 18.34
CA ARG A 89 -32.61 -3.77 17.79
C ARG A 89 -33.38 -3.06 18.91
N ASP A 90 -33.34 -1.73 18.93
CA ASP A 90 -33.94 -0.92 19.99
C ASP A 90 -35.47 -1.15 20.14
N GLU A 91 -36.19 -1.40 19.04
CA GLU A 91 -37.65 -1.48 19.06
C GLU A 91 -38.19 -2.75 19.74
N ASP A 92 -37.51 -3.89 19.61
CA ASP A 92 -38.03 -5.19 20.04
C ASP A 92 -36.97 -6.15 20.61
N HIS A 93 -35.77 -5.64 20.88
CA HIS A 93 -34.64 -6.41 21.39
C HIS A 93 -34.29 -7.63 20.51
N TYR A 94 -34.61 -7.58 19.22
CA TYR A 94 -34.24 -8.63 18.29
C TYR A 94 -32.70 -8.67 18.15
N PRO A 95 -32.05 -9.83 18.35
CA PRO A 95 -30.60 -9.97 18.23
C PRO A 95 -30.13 -9.60 16.83
N ASP A 96 -29.10 -8.76 16.76
CA ASP A 96 -28.46 -8.34 15.52
C ASP A 96 -26.93 -8.37 15.69
N GLU A 97 -26.20 -8.16 14.60
CA GLU A 97 -24.74 -8.25 14.57
C GLU A 97 -24.18 -7.12 13.71
N GLU A 98 -23.26 -6.32 14.28
CA GLU A 98 -22.58 -5.26 13.54
C GLU A 98 -21.09 -5.62 13.38
N ALA A 99 -20.58 -5.45 12.17
CA ALA A 99 -19.14 -5.46 11.94
C ALA A 99 -18.56 -4.14 12.46
N VAL A 100 -17.76 -4.20 13.52
CA VAL A 100 -17.24 -3.02 14.24
C VAL A 100 -15.79 -2.69 13.90
N ALA A 101 -15.01 -3.66 13.43
CA ALA A 101 -13.61 -3.47 13.05
C ALA A 101 -13.17 -4.47 11.97
N CYS A 102 -11.97 -4.29 11.46
CA CYS A 102 -11.40 -5.14 10.41
C CYS A 102 -10.14 -5.86 10.90
N ALA A 103 -9.90 -7.05 10.40
CA ALA A 103 -8.65 -7.77 10.61
C ALA A 103 -7.62 -7.40 9.54
N TYR A 104 -6.40 -7.17 9.99
CA TYR A 104 -5.25 -6.93 9.12
C TYR A 104 -4.80 -8.21 8.40
N ASN A 105 -4.69 -9.31 9.15
CA ASN A 105 -4.34 -10.63 8.65
C ASN A 105 -5.49 -11.60 8.88
N ASP A 106 -5.76 -12.42 7.86
CA ASP A 106 -6.62 -13.59 7.99
C ASP A 106 -5.77 -14.70 8.61
N LEU A 107 -5.65 -14.69 9.95
CA LEU A 107 -5.00 -15.80 10.65
C LEU A 107 -5.80 -17.09 10.43
N ASP A 108 -5.09 -18.20 10.29
CA ASP A 108 -5.69 -19.52 10.41
C ASP A 108 -6.38 -19.63 11.79
N GLU A 109 -7.62 -20.13 11.82
CA GLU A 109 -8.40 -20.34 13.04
C GLU A 109 -7.61 -21.15 14.10
N GLN A 110 -6.77 -22.10 13.67
CA GLN A 110 -5.89 -22.85 14.58
C GLN A 110 -4.83 -21.97 15.25
N LEU A 111 -4.30 -20.98 14.54
CA LEU A 111 -3.28 -20.07 15.06
C LEU A 111 -3.87 -19.09 16.09
N ILE A 112 -5.12 -18.64 15.86
CA ILE A 112 -5.86 -17.80 16.80
C ILE A 112 -6.10 -18.55 18.10
N PHE A 113 -6.51 -19.82 18.01
CA PHE A 113 -6.72 -20.66 19.18
C PHE A 113 -5.43 -20.91 19.98
N GLN A 114 -4.31 -21.11 19.29
CA GLN A 114 -3.02 -21.36 19.94
C GLN A 114 -2.37 -20.10 20.53
N LYS A 115 -2.64 -18.91 19.99
CA LYS A 115 -2.00 -17.64 20.39
C LYS A 115 -2.98 -16.46 20.42
N PRO A 116 -3.92 -16.44 21.39
CA PRO A 116 -4.93 -15.39 21.51
C PRO A 116 -4.35 -13.99 21.76
N GLU A 117 -3.15 -13.91 22.34
CA GLU A 117 -2.40 -12.66 22.57
C GLU A 117 -2.00 -11.90 21.29
N LEU A 118 -2.01 -12.56 20.14
CA LEU A 118 -1.69 -11.92 18.86
C LEU A 118 -2.91 -11.21 18.24
N VAL A 119 -4.13 -11.51 18.68
CA VAL A 119 -5.38 -11.00 18.10
C VAL A 119 -5.50 -9.46 18.16
N PRO A 120 -5.19 -8.77 19.28
CA PRO A 120 -5.26 -7.31 19.34
C PRO A 120 -4.28 -6.64 18.37
N GLN A 121 -3.16 -7.29 18.05
CA GLN A 121 -2.18 -6.76 17.11
C GLN A 121 -2.68 -6.75 15.67
N PHE A 122 -3.80 -7.42 15.35
CA PHE A 122 -4.34 -7.47 14.00
C PHE A 122 -5.65 -6.71 13.83
N ARG A 123 -6.19 -6.12 14.90
CA ARG A 123 -7.38 -5.27 14.84
C ARG A 123 -7.06 -3.90 14.22
N ILE A 124 -7.89 -3.50 13.26
CA ILE A 124 -7.89 -2.21 12.60
C ILE A 124 -9.26 -1.58 12.85
N GLU A 125 -9.30 -0.49 13.61
CA GLU A 125 -10.56 0.23 13.85
C GLU A 125 -11.05 0.93 12.59
N VAL A 126 -12.35 1.20 12.53
CA VAL A 126 -12.95 1.95 11.43
C VAL A 126 -12.26 3.31 11.28
N GLY A 127 -11.85 3.63 10.06
CA GLY A 127 -11.08 4.83 9.73
C GLY A 127 -9.56 4.62 9.76
N GLN A 128 -9.07 3.53 10.35
CA GLN A 128 -7.65 3.19 10.35
C GLN A 128 -7.24 2.38 9.11
N SER A 129 -5.93 2.37 8.86
CA SER A 129 -5.31 1.51 7.85
C SER A 129 -3.96 1.02 8.33
N ARG A 130 -3.54 -0.15 7.85
CA ARG A 130 -2.22 -0.72 8.07
C ARG A 130 -1.58 -1.15 6.76
N MET A 131 -0.26 -1.08 6.74
CA MET A 131 0.58 -1.45 5.59
C MET A 131 1.31 -2.76 5.89
N SER A 132 1.35 -3.67 4.91
CA SER A 132 2.26 -4.82 4.86
C SER A 132 3.68 -4.39 5.20
N GLY A 133 4.46 -5.23 5.90
CA GLY A 133 5.85 -4.90 6.25
C GLY A 133 6.75 -4.60 5.05
N ASN A 134 6.41 -5.12 3.86
CA ASN A 134 7.07 -4.82 2.59
C ASN A 134 6.40 -3.68 1.79
N GLY A 135 5.37 -3.03 2.34
CA GLY A 135 4.60 -1.94 1.76
C GLY A 135 3.81 -2.24 0.47
N THR A 136 3.64 -3.51 0.12
CA THR A 136 2.93 -3.94 -1.10
C THR A 136 1.42 -3.91 -0.99
N VAL A 137 0.86 -4.05 0.22
CA VAL A 137 -0.58 -4.09 0.46
C VAL A 137 -0.94 -3.13 1.58
N ARG A 138 -1.93 -2.27 1.33
CA ARG A 138 -2.62 -1.48 2.34
C ARG A 138 -3.94 -2.15 2.67
N VAL A 139 -4.18 -2.42 3.94
CA VAL A 139 -5.50 -2.85 4.43
C VAL A 139 -6.13 -1.67 5.17
N LYS A 140 -7.28 -1.21 4.71
CA LYS A 140 -8.06 -0.14 5.32
C LYS A 140 -9.38 -0.67 5.85
N CYS A 141 -9.78 -0.22 7.04
CA CYS A 141 -11.13 -0.43 7.55
C CYS A 141 -11.97 0.83 7.33
N SER A 142 -13.07 0.73 6.60
CA SER A 142 -13.95 1.87 6.28
C SER A 142 -15.40 1.56 6.63
N LYS A 143 -16.21 2.60 6.92
CA LYS A 143 -17.66 2.44 7.09
C LYS A 143 -18.36 2.58 5.74
N PHE A 144 -19.16 1.61 5.34
CA PHE A 144 -19.96 1.67 4.11
C PHE A 144 -21.40 1.24 4.39
N GLY A 145 -22.35 2.15 4.19
CA GLY A 145 -23.77 1.87 4.44
C GLY A 145 -24.07 1.44 5.88
N GLY A 146 -23.34 1.98 6.86
CA GLY A 146 -23.52 1.63 8.28
C GLY A 146 -22.61 0.51 8.78
N ASN A 147 -21.99 -0.29 7.91
CA ASN A 147 -21.20 -1.45 8.33
C ASN A 147 -19.69 -1.26 8.10
N ALA A 148 -18.85 -1.86 8.95
CA ALA A 148 -17.41 -1.93 8.67
C ALA A 148 -17.12 -2.79 7.44
N ARG A 149 -16.20 -2.31 6.60
CA ARG A 149 -15.74 -2.96 5.39
C ARG A 149 -14.22 -2.91 5.33
N ARG A 150 -13.63 -4.10 5.19
CA ARG A 150 -12.21 -4.27 4.90
C ARG A 150 -11.95 -4.04 3.41
N VAL A 151 -10.98 -3.18 3.11
CA VAL A 151 -10.52 -2.92 1.74
C VAL A 151 -9.02 -3.20 1.70
N SER A 152 -8.61 -4.11 0.82
CA SER A 152 -7.20 -4.43 0.59
C SER A 152 -6.77 -3.88 -0.76
N GLU A 153 -5.81 -2.97 -0.75
CA GLU A 153 -5.30 -2.28 -1.94
C GLU A 153 -3.85 -2.69 -2.18
N ALA A 154 -3.57 -3.23 -3.36
CA ALA A 154 -2.20 -3.43 -3.80
C ALA A 154 -1.59 -2.07 -4.18
N LEU A 155 -0.47 -1.72 -3.55
CA LEU A 155 0.26 -0.49 -3.83
C LEU A 155 1.49 -0.81 -4.68
N SER A 156 1.60 -0.11 -5.82
CA SER A 156 2.78 -0.14 -6.68
C SER A 156 3.69 1.04 -6.34
N GLY A 157 4.91 0.74 -5.89
CA GLY A 157 5.88 1.76 -5.51
C GLY A 157 6.97 1.23 -4.60
N CYS A 158 7.86 2.11 -4.17
CA CYS A 158 8.92 1.78 -3.23
C CYS A 158 8.48 2.19 -1.83
N TYR A 159 8.42 1.21 -0.93
CA TYR A 159 8.14 1.47 0.46
C TYR A 159 9.42 1.91 1.17
N TYR A 160 9.38 3.07 1.81
CA TYR A 160 10.47 3.58 2.62
C TYR A 160 9.89 4.39 3.79
N ASN A 161 10.30 4.02 5.01
CA ASN A 161 9.94 4.69 6.26
C ASN A 161 8.44 5.02 6.42
N GLY A 162 7.56 4.03 6.19
CA GLY A 162 6.11 4.21 6.33
C GLY A 162 5.39 4.83 5.12
N THR A 163 6.13 5.33 4.14
CA THR A 163 5.59 5.99 2.95
C THR A 163 5.82 5.14 1.70
N VAL A 164 4.85 5.14 0.78
CA VAL A 164 4.98 4.48 -0.53
C VAL A 164 5.20 5.56 -1.58
N TYR A 165 6.37 5.52 -2.20
CA TYR A 165 6.77 6.43 -3.28
C TYR A 165 6.45 5.83 -4.64
N GLN A 166 5.92 6.62 -5.56
CA GLN A 166 5.60 6.19 -6.91
C GLN A 166 6.87 5.89 -7.72
N ILE A 167 6.69 5.16 -8.82
CA ILE A 167 7.80 4.82 -9.72
C ILE A 167 8.38 6.10 -10.33
N HIS A 168 9.71 6.27 -10.26
CA HIS A 168 10.44 7.49 -10.64
C HIS A 168 10.22 8.70 -9.72
N GLU A 169 9.52 8.53 -8.61
CA GLU A 169 9.48 9.55 -7.57
C GLU A 169 10.83 9.59 -6.85
N GLU A 170 11.29 10.81 -6.58
CA GLU A 170 12.51 11.08 -5.83
C GLU A 170 12.15 11.91 -4.59
N TRP A 171 12.70 11.54 -3.45
CA TRP A 171 12.43 12.20 -2.18
C TRP A 171 13.72 12.45 -1.39
N GLU A 172 13.64 13.32 -0.39
CA GLU A 172 14.75 13.63 0.51
C GLU A 172 14.59 12.88 1.83
N GLU A 173 15.72 12.41 2.35
CA GLU A 173 15.82 11.82 3.66
C GLU A 173 16.96 12.50 4.42
N PRO A 174 16.88 12.58 5.76
CA PRO A 174 17.99 13.06 6.57
C PRO A 174 19.26 12.25 6.28
N ASN A 175 20.39 12.95 6.11
CA ASN A 175 21.68 12.29 6.01
C ASN A 175 22.14 11.91 7.43
N PRO A 176 22.41 10.63 7.72
CA PRO A 176 22.81 10.20 9.07
C PRO A 176 24.22 10.64 9.50
N GLY A 177 24.90 11.48 8.72
CA GLY A 177 26.22 12.05 9.04
C GLY A 177 26.16 13.35 9.86
N ASN A 178 27.34 13.93 10.15
CA ASN A 178 27.47 15.17 10.91
C ASN A 178 27.06 16.44 10.15
N ASP A 179 26.79 16.35 8.85
CA ASP A 179 26.43 17.49 8.02
C ASP A 179 24.90 17.60 7.89
N SER A 180 24.30 18.48 8.68
CA SER A 180 22.86 18.73 8.68
C SER A 180 22.38 19.56 7.49
N SER A 181 23.29 20.19 6.75
CA SER A 181 22.96 20.94 5.53
C SER A 181 22.80 20.04 4.31
N LEU A 182 23.34 18.82 4.38
CA LEU A 182 23.31 17.84 3.30
C LEU A 182 22.22 16.80 3.53
N TRP A 183 21.32 16.66 2.57
CA TRP A 183 20.24 15.67 2.57
C TRP A 183 20.53 14.58 1.55
N LYS A 184 20.19 13.32 1.86
CA LYS A 184 20.30 12.24 0.88
C LYS A 184 19.05 12.23 0.01
N LYS A 185 19.26 12.05 -1.29
CA LYS A 185 18.18 11.97 -2.28
C LYS A 185 17.97 10.52 -2.67
N MET A 186 16.79 10.01 -2.35
CA MET A 186 16.35 8.66 -2.64
C MET A 186 15.47 8.67 -3.90
N GLY A 187 15.40 7.55 -4.60
CA GLY A 187 14.55 7.40 -5.78
C GLY A 187 13.97 6.01 -5.87
N CYS A 188 12.73 5.92 -6.36
CA CYS A 188 12.07 4.65 -6.57
C CYS A 188 12.34 4.10 -7.96
N GLN A 189 12.98 2.94 -8.04
CA GLN A 189 13.34 2.31 -9.31
C GLN A 189 12.89 0.85 -9.34
N ARG A 190 12.56 0.37 -10.54
CA ARG A 190 12.27 -1.04 -10.77
C ARG A 190 13.58 -1.79 -10.98
N SER A 191 13.88 -2.77 -10.14
CA SER A 191 15.05 -3.63 -10.29
C SER A 191 14.89 -4.63 -11.43
N GLU A 192 15.99 -5.25 -11.85
CA GLU A 192 15.99 -6.25 -12.93
C GLU A 192 15.13 -7.48 -12.60
N ASN A 193 15.01 -7.77 -11.30
CA ASN A 193 14.17 -8.85 -10.76
C ASN A 193 12.67 -8.50 -10.80
N GLY A 194 12.31 -7.29 -11.24
CA GLY A 194 10.95 -6.83 -11.42
C GLY A 194 10.31 -6.18 -10.19
N TYR A 195 10.98 -6.21 -9.03
CA TYR A 195 10.56 -5.57 -7.78
C TYR A 195 10.89 -4.07 -7.77
N PHE A 196 10.19 -3.31 -6.94
CA PHE A 196 10.46 -1.89 -6.72
C PHE A 196 11.42 -1.73 -5.54
N GLU A 197 12.49 -0.98 -5.73
CA GLU A 197 13.53 -0.75 -4.73
C GLU A 197 13.80 0.75 -4.58
N SER A 198 13.87 1.20 -3.33
CA SER A 198 14.37 2.52 -2.98
C SER A 198 15.90 2.51 -3.11
N LYS A 199 16.44 3.45 -3.88
CA LYS A 199 17.89 3.57 -4.11
C LYS A 199 18.35 4.98 -3.84
N LEU A 200 19.59 5.10 -3.36
CA LEU A 200 20.27 6.37 -3.29
C LEU A 200 20.56 6.87 -4.71
N VAL A 201 20.05 8.05 -5.06
CA VAL A 201 20.21 8.65 -6.39
C VAL A 201 21.02 9.94 -6.39
N GLY A 202 21.32 10.49 -5.20
CA GLY A 202 22.16 11.67 -5.04
C GLY A 202 22.05 12.30 -3.66
N CYS A 203 22.36 13.59 -3.59
CA CYS A 203 22.19 14.41 -2.40
C CYS A 203 21.78 15.84 -2.77
N SER A 204 21.36 16.58 -1.77
CA SER A 204 20.81 17.92 -1.91
C SER A 204 21.39 18.79 -0.81
N ASN A 205 22.10 19.84 -1.20
CA ASN A 205 22.67 20.81 -0.28
C ASN A 205 21.68 21.95 -0.06
N HIS A 206 21.36 22.23 1.20
CA HIS A 206 20.45 23.30 1.58
C HIS A 206 21.29 24.48 2.09
N GLU A 207 21.47 25.47 1.22
CA GLU A 207 22.30 26.65 1.48
C GLU A 207 21.41 27.80 1.95
N SER A 208 21.62 28.26 3.19
CA SER A 208 20.86 29.36 3.77
C SER A 208 21.54 30.70 3.48
N HIS A 209 20.87 31.57 2.75
CA HIS A 209 21.31 32.93 2.47
C HIS A 209 20.45 33.92 3.25
N ASN A 210 21.10 34.70 4.12
CA ASN A 210 20.47 35.81 4.83
C ASN A 210 20.61 37.08 4.00
N TYR A 211 19.51 37.79 3.80
CA TYR A 211 19.51 39.12 3.21
C TYR A 211 18.80 40.10 4.12
N THR A 212 19.33 41.32 4.18
CA THR A 212 18.75 42.41 4.96
C THR A 212 17.89 43.26 4.03
N ASN A 213 16.60 43.33 4.32
CA ASN A 213 15.66 44.17 3.61
C ASN A 213 15.89 45.66 3.90
N PHE A 214 15.28 46.53 3.09
CA PHE A 214 15.38 47.99 3.25
C PHE A 214 14.85 48.52 4.59
N ASP A 215 14.02 47.73 5.28
CA ASP A 215 13.47 48.01 6.62
C ASP A 215 14.32 47.44 7.77
N ASN A 216 15.53 46.95 7.47
CA ASN A 216 16.42 46.23 8.39
C ASN A 216 15.86 44.90 8.91
N SER A 217 14.80 44.34 8.32
CA SER A 217 14.41 42.96 8.59
C SER A 217 15.42 41.99 7.95
N VAL A 218 15.78 40.93 8.66
CA VAL A 218 16.62 39.85 8.14
C VAL A 218 15.71 38.74 7.66
N GLU A 219 15.80 38.42 6.38
CA GLU A 219 15.07 37.31 5.78
C GLU A 219 16.05 36.23 5.33
N THR A 220 15.72 34.98 5.64
CA THR A 220 16.55 33.82 5.27
C THR A 220 15.89 33.11 4.10
N SER A 221 16.58 33.09 2.96
CA SER A 221 16.21 32.24 1.82
C SER A 221 17.02 30.95 1.87
N VAL A 222 16.37 29.81 1.61
CA VAL A 222 17.06 28.52 1.50
C VAL A 222 17.13 28.16 0.03
N GLN A 223 18.35 28.16 -0.52
CA GLN A 223 18.62 27.68 -1.86
C GLN A 223 18.93 26.18 -1.81
N ARG A 224 18.24 25.42 -2.65
CA ARG A 224 18.43 23.98 -2.76
C ARG A 224 19.29 23.65 -3.98
N VAL A 225 20.45 23.03 -3.74
CA VAL A 225 21.38 22.62 -4.79
C VAL A 225 21.47 21.10 -4.86
N GLU A 226 21.00 20.53 -5.97
CA GLU A 226 20.95 19.07 -6.13
C GLU A 226 22.18 18.49 -6.84
N TYR A 227 22.70 17.38 -6.34
CA TYR A 227 23.82 16.64 -6.92
C TYR A 227 23.41 15.20 -7.17
N ARG A 228 23.61 14.71 -8.40
CA ARG A 228 23.38 13.28 -8.72
C ARG A 228 24.55 12.45 -8.19
N LEU A 229 24.25 11.25 -7.70
CA LEU A 229 25.26 10.36 -7.14
C LEU A 229 26.36 10.09 -8.18
N ASN A 230 27.60 10.26 -7.75
CA ASN A 230 28.83 10.13 -8.53
C ASN A 230 28.89 11.00 -9.79
N LYS A 231 28.10 12.07 -9.88
CA LYS A 231 28.18 13.04 -10.98
C LYS A 231 28.78 14.35 -10.51
N VAL A 232 29.78 14.81 -11.25
CA VAL A 232 30.41 16.12 -11.05
C VAL A 232 29.49 17.21 -11.57
N ARG A 233 29.28 18.25 -10.77
CA ARG A 233 28.49 19.43 -11.10
C ARG A 233 29.21 20.67 -10.58
N ASP A 234 29.15 21.74 -11.37
CA ASP A 234 29.47 23.10 -10.93
C ASP A 234 28.15 23.90 -10.94
N PRO A 235 27.47 24.02 -9.80
CA PRO A 235 26.15 24.65 -9.75
C PRO A 235 26.18 26.16 -10.02
N HIS A 236 27.30 26.82 -9.73
CA HIS A 236 27.44 28.28 -9.79
C HIS A 236 28.26 28.75 -10.99
N LEU A 237 28.84 27.83 -11.78
CA LEU A 237 29.73 28.13 -12.91
C LEU A 237 30.97 28.93 -12.47
N GLU A 238 31.43 28.68 -11.24
CA GLU A 238 32.56 29.37 -10.60
C GLU A 238 33.86 28.54 -10.66
N GLY A 239 33.83 27.37 -11.33
CA GLY A 239 34.94 26.42 -11.38
C GLY A 239 35.04 25.52 -10.15
N GLN A 240 34.07 25.59 -9.22
CA GLN A 240 34.01 24.77 -8.02
C GLN A 240 33.25 23.47 -8.28
N TYR A 241 33.92 22.53 -8.92
CA TYR A 241 33.34 21.23 -9.24
C TYR A 241 33.18 20.39 -7.97
N LYS A 242 31.94 19.99 -7.68
CA LYS A 242 31.62 19.10 -6.57
C LYS A 242 30.89 17.87 -7.08
N LYS A 243 31.04 16.75 -6.39
CA LYS A 243 30.28 15.51 -6.66
C LYS A 243 29.70 14.96 -5.36
N CYS A 244 28.51 14.39 -5.47
CA CYS A 244 27.91 13.64 -4.38
C CYS A 244 28.42 12.20 -4.38
N VAL A 245 28.98 11.72 -3.29
CA VAL A 245 29.44 10.34 -3.14
C VAL A 245 28.80 9.69 -1.93
N GLU A 246 28.66 8.37 -1.98
CA GLU A 246 28.29 7.56 -0.83
C GLU A 246 29.58 7.13 -0.11
N SER A 247 29.82 7.67 1.08
CA SER A 247 31.05 7.36 1.84
C SER A 247 30.92 6.07 2.65
N GLU A 248 29.72 5.82 3.16
CA GLU A 248 29.32 4.62 3.88
C GLU A 248 27.90 4.27 3.44
N PRO A 249 27.44 3.00 3.58
CA PRO A 249 26.09 2.61 3.17
C PRO A 249 25.01 3.56 3.72
N GLY A 250 24.36 4.32 2.84
CA GLY A 250 23.32 5.28 3.17
C GLY A 250 23.78 6.65 3.68
N VAL A 251 25.08 6.93 3.74
CA VAL A 251 25.68 8.22 4.13
C VAL A 251 26.28 8.91 2.90
N VAL A 252 25.82 10.12 2.62
CA VAL A 252 26.32 10.93 1.50
C VAL A 252 27.30 12.01 1.98
N LYS A 253 28.26 12.34 1.12
CA LYS A 253 29.20 13.46 1.28
C LYS A 253 29.35 14.20 -0.05
N LEU A 254 29.62 15.50 0.03
CA LEU A 254 30.09 16.29 -1.11
C LEU A 254 31.62 16.27 -1.12
N GLU A 255 32.18 15.79 -2.21
CA GLU A 255 33.62 15.84 -2.47
C GLU A 255 33.90 16.95 -3.48
N GLU A 256 34.86 17.80 -3.14
CA GLU A 256 35.48 18.73 -4.09
C GLU A 256 36.32 17.94 -5.08
N VAL A 257 36.23 18.35 -6.35
CA VAL A 257 36.97 17.75 -7.44
C VAL A 257 38.19 18.63 -7.73
N PRO A 258 39.37 18.04 -8.04
CA PRO A 258 40.59 18.81 -8.28
C PRO A 258 40.42 19.92 -9.33
N ASP A 259 41.12 21.05 -9.13
CA ASP A 259 41.04 22.25 -10.00
C ASP A 259 41.39 22.01 -11.48
N ASN A 260 42.10 20.92 -11.78
CA ASN A 260 42.45 20.50 -13.14
C ASN A 260 41.44 19.54 -13.77
N TYR A 261 40.25 19.41 -13.20
CA TYR A 261 39.21 18.52 -13.73
C TYR A 261 38.68 19.00 -15.07
N GLU A 262 38.96 18.23 -16.11
CA GLU A 262 38.33 18.41 -17.42
C GLU A 262 37.06 17.57 -17.51
N GLN A 263 35.92 18.26 -17.61
CA GLN A 263 34.64 17.60 -17.80
C GLN A 263 34.56 16.99 -19.21
N VAL A 264 34.51 15.67 -19.27
CA VAL A 264 34.36 14.89 -20.51
C VAL A 264 33.17 13.96 -20.40
N CYS A 265 32.57 13.63 -21.54
CA CYS A 265 31.53 12.63 -21.68
C CYS A 265 32.06 11.42 -22.44
N GLU A 266 31.49 10.25 -22.19
CA GLU A 266 31.81 9.01 -22.88
C GLU A 266 30.58 8.42 -23.57
N VAL A 267 30.72 8.05 -24.84
CA VAL A 267 29.72 7.30 -25.62
C VAL A 267 30.43 6.22 -26.43
N ASP A 268 30.08 4.95 -26.22
CA ASP A 268 30.64 3.81 -26.95
C ASP A 268 32.19 3.82 -27.03
N ASN A 269 32.86 4.15 -25.92
CA ASN A 269 34.31 4.31 -25.77
C ASN A 269 34.92 5.56 -26.45
N ALA A 270 34.11 6.49 -26.96
CA ALA A 270 34.57 7.79 -27.43
C ALA A 270 34.42 8.83 -26.32
N VAL A 271 35.54 9.47 -25.93
CA VAL A 271 35.59 10.53 -24.92
C VAL A 271 35.59 11.90 -25.60
N PHE A 272 34.69 12.80 -25.20
CA PHE A 272 34.53 14.12 -25.83
C PHE A 272 34.06 15.20 -24.84
N LYS A 273 34.41 16.46 -25.10
CA LYS A 273 34.12 17.60 -24.21
C LYS A 273 32.91 18.43 -24.60
N ASN A 274 32.69 18.64 -25.91
CA ASN A 274 31.62 19.50 -26.42
C ASN A 274 30.69 18.68 -27.30
N PHE A 275 31.08 18.48 -28.56
CA PHE A 275 30.30 17.71 -29.52
C PHE A 275 31.09 16.49 -29.96
N TYR A 276 30.37 15.40 -30.21
CA TYR A 276 30.92 14.21 -30.83
C TYR A 276 29.98 13.75 -31.94
N ASP A 277 30.50 13.72 -33.16
CA ASP A 277 29.77 13.25 -34.33
C ASP A 277 29.99 11.75 -34.48
N ASP A 278 28.97 10.98 -34.16
CA ASP A 278 28.90 9.55 -34.40
C ASP A 278 28.34 9.33 -35.80
N GLU A 279 29.25 9.26 -36.79
CA GLU A 279 28.89 9.04 -38.19
C GLU A 279 28.21 7.68 -38.42
N VAL A 280 28.52 6.68 -37.60
CA VAL A 280 27.94 5.33 -37.70
C VAL A 280 26.46 5.36 -37.32
N LYS A 281 26.11 6.10 -36.27
CA LYS A 281 24.71 6.27 -35.84
C LYS A 281 24.01 7.45 -36.53
N GLY A 282 24.75 8.32 -37.21
CA GLY A 282 24.25 9.55 -37.80
C GLY A 282 23.74 10.50 -36.72
N ILE A 283 24.52 10.73 -35.66
CA ILE A 283 24.11 11.51 -34.49
C ILE A 283 25.24 12.46 -34.07
N ARG A 284 24.89 13.72 -33.77
CA ARG A 284 25.75 14.61 -32.98
C ARG A 284 25.35 14.52 -31.51
N TRP A 285 26.26 14.03 -30.70
CA TRP A 285 26.17 14.05 -29.25
C TRP A 285 26.65 15.40 -28.74
N TRP A 286 26.00 15.91 -27.69
CA TRP A 286 26.43 17.07 -26.94
C TRP A 286 26.70 16.65 -25.50
N CYS A 287 27.88 17.03 -25.00
CA CYS A 287 28.27 16.88 -23.62
C CYS A 287 27.91 18.16 -22.88
N ASN A 288 27.00 18.05 -21.91
CA ASN A 288 26.67 19.13 -21.02
C ASN A 288 26.71 18.61 -19.59
N ASP A 289 27.59 19.16 -18.76
CA ASP A 289 27.77 18.76 -17.37
C ASP A 289 28.06 17.25 -17.19
N GLY A 290 28.90 16.67 -18.05
CA GLY A 290 29.19 15.22 -18.04
C GLY A 290 27.99 14.34 -18.43
N ARG A 291 26.90 14.95 -18.92
CA ARG A 291 25.75 14.24 -19.47
C ARG A 291 25.78 14.28 -20.98
N VAL A 292 25.72 13.10 -21.58
CA VAL A 292 25.52 12.94 -23.00
C VAL A 292 24.06 13.20 -23.33
N ARG A 293 23.82 14.07 -24.31
CA ARG A 293 22.51 14.24 -24.94
C ARG A 293 22.64 14.13 -26.44
N LYS A 294 21.64 13.54 -27.08
CA LYS A 294 21.48 13.64 -28.52
C LYS A 294 21.05 15.06 -28.86
N ASP A 295 21.90 15.79 -29.58
CA ASP A 295 21.63 17.19 -29.93
C ASP A 295 21.03 17.30 -31.33
N LEU A 296 21.67 16.66 -32.31
CA LEU A 296 21.27 16.68 -33.72
C LEU A 296 21.37 15.28 -34.33
N CYS A 297 20.64 15.07 -35.43
CA CYS A 297 20.86 13.95 -36.33
C CYS A 297 21.66 14.38 -37.54
N ILE A 298 22.59 13.54 -37.98
CA ILE A 298 23.43 13.75 -39.15
C ILE A 298 22.77 13.01 -40.33
N ILE A 299 22.39 13.76 -41.37
CA ILE A 299 21.80 13.24 -42.60
C ILE A 299 22.78 13.51 -43.76
N GLY A 300 23.51 12.49 -44.20
CA GLY A 300 24.58 12.67 -45.19
C GLY A 300 25.78 13.43 -44.61
N LYS A 301 26.56 14.12 -45.46
CA LYS A 301 27.86 14.68 -45.05
C LYS A 301 27.80 16.02 -44.30
N ASN A 302 26.74 16.83 -44.48
CA ASN A 302 26.69 18.20 -43.95
C ASN A 302 25.28 18.65 -43.52
N HIS A 303 24.29 17.76 -43.45
CA HIS A 303 22.94 18.15 -43.08
C HIS A 303 22.64 17.72 -41.65
N PHE A 304 22.34 18.68 -40.80
CA PHE A 304 21.97 18.44 -39.41
C PHE A 304 20.50 18.75 -39.20
N ASP A 305 19.79 17.84 -38.54
CA ASP A 305 18.37 18.04 -38.20
C ASP A 305 18.20 18.05 -36.69
N SER A 306 17.38 18.98 -36.19
CA SER A 306 17.24 19.21 -34.76
C SER A 306 16.36 18.15 -34.10
N VAL A 307 16.78 17.68 -32.94
CA VAL A 307 15.98 16.82 -32.07
C VAL A 307 14.79 17.58 -31.46
N ARG A 308 14.89 18.92 -31.31
CA ARG A 308 13.87 19.75 -30.66
C ARG A 308 12.70 20.08 -31.58
N LEU A 309 12.94 20.09 -32.90
CA LEU A 309 11.95 20.36 -33.94
C LEU A 309 12.00 19.21 -34.95
N PRO A 310 11.34 18.07 -34.64
CA PRO A 310 11.40 16.90 -35.50
C PRO A 310 10.69 17.20 -36.82
N HIS A 311 11.48 17.39 -37.87
CA HIS A 311 10.98 17.52 -39.23
C HIS A 311 10.98 16.16 -39.93
N GLU A 312 9.95 15.88 -40.73
CA GLU A 312 10.02 14.77 -41.67
C GLU A 312 10.87 15.19 -42.87
N ARG A 313 12.01 14.54 -43.06
CA ARG A 313 12.91 14.77 -44.20
C ARG A 313 12.75 13.65 -45.21
N GLN A 314 12.42 14.00 -46.44
CA GLN A 314 12.44 13.05 -47.54
C GLN A 314 13.91 12.74 -47.90
N LEU A 315 14.30 11.47 -47.78
CA LEU A 315 15.62 10.98 -48.18
C LEU A 315 15.65 10.66 -49.69
N PRO A 316 16.83 10.67 -50.33
CA PRO A 316 16.97 10.38 -51.76
C PRO A 316 16.46 9.00 -52.19
N ASN A 317 16.42 8.04 -51.26
CA ASN A 317 15.94 6.67 -51.48
C ASN A 317 14.41 6.52 -51.34
N GLY A 318 13.66 7.62 -51.19
CA GLY A 318 12.20 7.58 -51.04
C GLY A 318 11.71 7.36 -49.61
N CYS A 319 12.59 7.10 -48.65
CA CYS A 319 12.23 7.01 -47.24
C CYS A 319 12.04 8.40 -46.62
N LYS A 320 11.20 8.51 -45.58
CA LYS A 320 11.15 9.69 -44.71
C LYS A 320 11.95 9.43 -43.44
N PHE A 321 12.80 10.37 -43.08
CA PHE A 321 13.59 10.37 -41.85
C PHE A 321 12.98 11.32 -40.83
N VAL A 322 12.96 10.93 -39.56
CA VAL A 322 12.59 11.79 -38.44
C VAL A 322 13.66 11.70 -37.35
N CYS A 323 14.22 12.85 -36.99
CA CYS A 323 15.17 12.97 -35.90
C CYS A 323 14.45 12.94 -34.54
N HIS A 324 14.32 11.76 -33.93
CA HIS A 324 13.65 11.61 -32.63
C HIS A 324 14.68 11.55 -31.46
N PRO A 325 14.36 12.09 -30.26
CA PRO A 325 15.30 12.20 -29.14
C PRO A 325 15.91 10.89 -28.67
N GLN A 326 15.15 9.79 -28.75
CA GLN A 326 15.60 8.48 -28.28
C GLN A 326 16.23 7.61 -29.37
N THR A 327 15.76 7.71 -30.61
CA THR A 327 16.19 6.87 -31.73
C THR A 327 15.88 7.54 -33.06
N ASN A 328 16.63 7.22 -34.10
CA ASN A 328 16.32 7.68 -35.46
C ASN A 328 15.16 6.86 -36.04
N ILE A 329 14.15 7.52 -36.62
CA ILE A 329 12.97 6.86 -37.18
C ILE A 329 13.03 6.97 -38.71
N PHE A 330 12.88 5.85 -39.40
CA PHE A 330 12.79 5.76 -40.85
C PHE A 330 11.41 5.21 -41.24
N LYS A 331 10.67 5.95 -42.06
CA LYS A 331 9.41 5.53 -42.68
C LYS A 331 9.67 5.31 -44.16
N CYS A 332 9.93 4.07 -44.55
CA CYS A 332 10.07 3.69 -45.95
C CYS A 332 8.78 3.00 -46.40
N ASP A 333 8.27 3.34 -47.59
CA ASP A 333 7.24 2.51 -48.21
C ASP A 333 7.91 1.17 -48.59
N GLU A 334 7.48 0.09 -47.95
CA GLU A 334 8.06 -1.25 -48.11
C GLU A 334 7.88 -1.76 -49.54
N ALA A 335 8.89 -1.55 -50.38
CA ALA A 335 9.34 -2.48 -51.43
C ALA A 335 10.65 -1.97 -52.07
N GLN A 336 11.72 -1.86 -51.30
CA GLN A 336 13.08 -1.87 -51.87
C GLN A 336 13.87 -3.02 -51.26
N ASN A 337 13.82 -4.14 -51.98
CA ASN A 337 14.59 -5.37 -51.78
C ASN A 337 16.11 -5.12 -51.91
N MET A 338 16.74 -4.27 -51.09
CA MET A 338 18.22 -4.13 -51.06
C MET A 338 18.82 -3.67 -49.71
N PHE A 339 18.15 -3.84 -48.57
CA PHE A 339 18.82 -3.62 -47.28
C PHE A 339 19.40 -4.91 -46.70
N LYS A 340 20.69 -5.14 -46.92
CA LYS A 340 21.50 -6.02 -46.07
C LYS A 340 21.89 -5.21 -44.83
N ILE A 341 21.22 -5.45 -43.71
CA ILE A 341 21.63 -4.90 -42.41
C ILE A 341 22.91 -5.63 -42.00
N GLU A 342 24.06 -4.99 -42.12
CA GLU A 342 25.29 -5.49 -41.50
C GLU A 342 25.25 -5.16 -40.00
N GLY A 343 24.88 -6.17 -39.22
CA GLY A 343 24.75 -6.11 -37.78
C GLY A 343 23.55 -6.92 -37.32
N LYS A 344 23.70 -7.78 -36.29
CA LYS A 344 22.59 -8.58 -35.75
C LYS A 344 21.51 -7.62 -35.21
N PRO A 345 20.32 -7.54 -35.83
CA PRO A 345 19.27 -6.70 -35.30
C PRO A 345 18.83 -7.26 -33.95
N ARG A 346 18.77 -6.42 -32.90
CA ARG A 346 18.13 -6.80 -31.63
C ARG A 346 16.66 -7.09 -31.93
N LYS A 347 16.23 -8.34 -31.71
CA LYS A 347 14.82 -8.74 -31.75
C LYS A 347 14.04 -7.93 -30.71
N MET A 348 13.32 -6.89 -31.13
CA MET A 348 12.34 -6.25 -30.27
C MET A 348 11.19 -7.23 -30.01
N ARG A 349 10.84 -7.41 -28.73
CA ARG A 349 9.67 -8.21 -28.33
C ARG A 349 8.41 -7.54 -28.89
N LYS A 350 7.53 -8.33 -29.51
CA LYS A 350 6.27 -7.89 -30.11
C LYS A 350 5.40 -7.22 -29.04
N TYR A 351 5.20 -5.91 -29.15
CA TYR A 351 4.28 -5.16 -28.30
C TYR A 351 2.84 -5.61 -28.59
N LYS A 352 2.22 -6.31 -27.64
CA LYS A 352 0.76 -6.57 -27.64
C LYS A 352 0.10 -5.48 -26.79
N GLY A 353 -0.03 -4.27 -27.32
CA GLY A 353 -0.85 -3.23 -26.71
C GLY A 353 -2.32 -3.39 -27.11
N SER A 354 -3.21 -3.40 -26.12
CA SER A 354 -4.64 -3.17 -26.30
C SER A 354 -4.87 -1.70 -26.64
N ARG A 355 -5.57 -1.44 -27.75
CA ARG A 355 -6.13 -0.13 -28.07
C ARG A 355 -7.34 0.10 -27.17
N PHE A 356 -7.29 1.05 -26.25
CA PHE A 356 -8.50 1.68 -25.73
C PHE A 356 -8.70 3.01 -26.46
N GLY A 357 -9.85 3.11 -27.14
CA GLY A 357 -10.18 4.20 -28.04
C GLY A 357 -10.47 5.52 -27.33
N LEU A 358 -10.18 6.59 -28.05
CA LEU A 358 -10.66 7.94 -27.84
C LEU A 358 -12.17 7.98 -27.55
N ARG A 359 -12.57 8.75 -26.54
CA ARG A 359 -13.83 9.51 -26.60
C ARG A 359 -13.52 11.00 -26.47
N HIS A 360 -13.71 11.68 -27.59
CA HIS A 360 -13.88 13.12 -27.68
C HIS A 360 -15.00 13.58 -26.74
N PHE A 361 -14.71 14.56 -25.88
CA PHE A 361 -15.75 15.40 -25.30
C PHE A 361 -16.01 16.56 -26.28
N HIS A 362 -17.20 16.55 -26.88
CA HIS A 362 -17.78 17.72 -27.50
C HIS A 362 -18.43 18.58 -26.42
N HIS A 363 -18.02 19.84 -26.33
CA HIS A 363 -18.86 20.92 -25.82
C HIS A 363 -20.04 21.15 -26.78
N PHE A 364 -21.24 21.33 -26.25
CA PHE A 364 -22.23 22.33 -26.69
C PHE A 364 -23.41 22.40 -25.70
N GLY A 365 -23.88 23.62 -25.44
CA GLY A 365 -25.29 23.97 -25.20
C GLY A 365 -25.85 23.68 -23.81
#